data_AF-A0A820MIX4-F1
#
_entry.id   AF-A0A820MIX4-F1
#
_cell.length_a   1.000
_cell.length_b   1.000
_cell.length_c   1.000
_cell.angle_alpha   90.00
_cell.angle_beta   90.00
_cell.angle_gamma   90.00
#
_symmetry.space_group_name_H-M   'P 1'
#
loop_
_entity.id
_entity.type
_entity.pdbx_description
1 polymer ?
#
loop_
_entity_poly.entity_id
_entity_poly.type
_entity_poly.pdbx_seq_one_letter_code
_entity_poly.pdbx_strand_id
1 'polypeptide(L)'
;MDIHITGPGTGQMYQTFLSDGSITINLGGIKPRGSENTEKAYSSYLEQYMTSGTPYIKGLYYPINERQKGIKKDEVIKLIRQASKLIL
;
A
#
# COMPACT_ATOMS: atom_id res chain seq x y z
N MET A 1 -8.68 9.93 -10.46
CA MET A 1 -8.92 8.97 -9.36
C MET A 1 -8.01 9.39 -8.25
N ASP A 2 -8.54 9.96 -7.19
CA ASP A 2 -7.71 10.80 -6.31
C ASP A 2 -7.02 9.96 -5.23
N ILE A 3 -7.62 8.82 -4.87
CA ILE A 3 -7.04 7.80 -3.98
C ILE A 3 -7.17 6.44 -4.65
N HIS A 4 -6.05 5.71 -4.73
CA HIS A 4 -5.98 4.31 -5.14
C HIS A 4 -5.40 3.46 -4.01
N ILE A 5 -5.92 2.25 -3.80
CA ILE A 5 -5.45 1.35 -2.74
C ILE A 5 -5.01 0.03 -3.38
N THR A 6 -3.74 -0.35 -3.21
CA THR A 6 -3.25 -1.67 -3.66
C THR A 6 -3.38 -2.69 -2.55
N GLY A 7 -4.11 -3.77 -2.82
CA GLY A 7 -4.31 -4.87 -1.88
C GLY A 7 -3.05 -5.74 -1.70
N PRO A 8 -2.90 -6.42 -0.55
CA PRO A 8 -1.74 -7.26 -0.27
C PRO A 8 -1.55 -8.37 -1.30
N GLY A 9 -0.33 -8.50 -1.83
CA GLY A 9 0.05 -9.63 -2.68
C GLY A 9 -0.69 -9.69 -4.02
N THR A 10 -1.38 -8.61 -4.40
CA THR A 10 -2.05 -8.49 -5.70
C THR A 10 -1.04 -8.26 -6.82
N GLY A 11 0.14 -7.71 -6.50
CA GLY A 11 1.12 -7.31 -7.51
C GLY A 11 0.57 -6.20 -8.43
N GLN A 12 -0.49 -5.51 -8.01
CA GLN A 12 -1.12 -4.45 -8.80
C GLN A 12 -0.22 -3.21 -8.82
N MET A 13 0.21 -2.83 -10.01
CA MET A 13 1.15 -1.75 -10.27
C MET A 13 0.50 -0.63 -11.09
N TYR A 14 -0.60 -0.07 -10.59
CA TYR A 14 -1.39 0.93 -11.32
C TYR A 14 -0.85 2.37 -11.21
N GLN A 15 0.26 2.59 -10.51
CA GLN A 15 0.85 3.91 -10.27
C GLN A 15 1.05 4.71 -11.57
N THR A 16 1.47 4.03 -12.64
CA THR A 16 1.71 4.66 -13.95
C THR A 16 0.43 5.22 -14.59
N PHE A 17 -0.75 4.70 -14.23
CA PHE A 17 -2.03 5.12 -14.78
C PHE A 17 -2.78 6.14 -13.91
N LEU A 18 -2.24 6.47 -12.74
CA LEU A 18 -2.83 7.48 -11.87
C LEU A 18 -2.56 8.88 -12.43
N SER A 19 -3.51 9.79 -12.21
CA SER A 19 -3.36 11.20 -12.60
C SER A 19 -2.35 11.90 -11.70
N ASP A 20 -1.77 13.01 -12.17
CA ASP A 20 -0.95 13.89 -11.32
C ASP A 20 -1.72 14.32 -10.06
N GLY A 21 -1.02 14.39 -8.93
CA GLY A 21 -1.57 14.70 -7.62
C GLY A 21 -2.31 13.54 -6.93
N SER A 22 -2.52 12.41 -7.61
CA SER A 22 -3.18 11.24 -7.01
C SER A 22 -2.36 10.65 -5.86
N ILE A 23 -3.04 9.90 -4.99
CA ILE A 23 -2.42 9.22 -3.86
C ILE A 23 -2.60 7.72 -3.99
N THR A 24 -1.52 6.97 -3.85
CA THR A 24 -1.55 5.51 -3.76
C THR A 24 -1.32 5.07 -2.31
N ILE A 25 -2.23 4.28 -1.75
CA ILE A 25 -2.10 3.61 -0.45
C ILE A 25 -1.67 2.17 -0.71
N ASN A 26 -0.46 1.84 -0.32
CA ASN A 26 0.09 0.51 -0.49
C ASN A 26 -0.02 -0.32 0.79
N LEU A 27 -0.87 -1.36 0.77
CA LEU A 27 -1.06 -2.26 1.91
C LEU A 27 0.07 -3.30 2.04
N GLY A 28 0.87 -3.47 1.00
CA GLY A 28 2.07 -4.31 0.95
C GLY A 28 1.76 -5.81 0.86
N GLY A 29 2.69 -6.59 0.31
CA GLY A 29 2.59 -8.04 0.26
C GLY A 29 3.12 -8.78 1.49
N ILE A 30 2.64 -10.00 1.69
CA ILE A 30 3.19 -10.99 2.63
C ILE A 30 3.74 -12.16 1.80
N LYS A 31 4.90 -12.70 2.19
CA LYS A 31 5.53 -13.85 1.55
C LYS A 31 5.85 -14.96 2.57
N PRO A 32 5.80 -16.24 2.16
CA PRO A 32 5.17 -16.72 0.93
C PRO A 32 3.66 -16.40 0.92
N ARG A 33 3.07 -16.26 -0.27
CA ARG A 33 1.64 -15.94 -0.39
C ARG A 33 0.81 -17.07 0.22
N GLY A 34 -0.25 -16.75 0.97
CA GLY A 34 -1.05 -17.76 1.66
C GLY A 34 -0.48 -18.21 3.01
N SER A 35 0.65 -17.64 3.46
CA SER A 35 1.23 -17.92 4.78
C SER A 35 0.90 -16.83 5.80
N GLU A 36 -0.12 -16.01 5.55
CA GLU A 36 -0.55 -14.97 6.47
C GLU A 36 -0.86 -15.58 7.84
N ASN A 37 -0.40 -14.94 8.92
CA ASN A 37 -0.52 -15.44 10.30
C ASN A 37 0.30 -16.71 10.63
N THR A 38 1.33 -17.04 9.85
CA THR A 38 2.29 -18.11 10.17
C THR A 38 3.67 -17.55 10.51
N GLU A 39 4.49 -18.32 11.23
CA GLU A 39 5.88 -17.95 11.57
C GLU A 39 6.80 -17.82 10.34
N LYS A 40 6.39 -18.37 9.20
CA LYS A 40 7.14 -18.30 7.94
C LYS A 40 6.85 -17.02 7.15
N ALA A 41 5.84 -16.26 7.56
CA ALA A 41 5.44 -15.03 6.89
C ALA A 41 6.49 -13.94 7.06
N TYR A 42 6.81 -13.20 6.00
CA TYR A 42 7.56 -11.96 6.06
C TYR A 42 6.94 -10.88 5.17
N SER A 43 7.04 -9.63 5.62
CA SER A 43 6.56 -8.47 4.88
C SER A 43 7.44 -8.22 3.66
N SER A 44 6.82 -8.12 2.48
CA SER A 44 7.49 -7.77 1.22
C SER A 44 7.57 -6.25 1.06
N TYR A 45 8.72 -5.75 0.60
CA TYR A 45 8.92 -4.35 0.22
C TYR A 45 8.83 -4.09 -1.29
N LEU A 46 8.64 -5.16 -2.09
CA LEU A 46 8.72 -5.10 -3.56
C LEU A 46 7.69 -4.18 -4.21
N GLU A 47 6.65 -3.73 -3.53
CA GLU A 47 5.66 -2.83 -4.15
C GLU A 47 6.01 -1.35 -3.92
N GLN A 48 7.05 -1.03 -3.13
CA GLN A 48 7.40 0.36 -2.78
C GLN A 48 8.13 1.09 -3.91
N TYR A 49 8.97 0.39 -4.70
CA TYR A 49 9.76 1.02 -5.77
C TYR A 49 8.87 1.64 -6.87
N MET A 50 7.64 1.12 -7.04
CA MET A 50 6.70 1.62 -8.04
C MET A 50 6.34 3.08 -7.79
N THR A 51 6.06 3.45 -6.53
CA THR A 51 5.77 4.83 -6.16
C THR A 51 6.99 5.72 -6.37
N SER A 52 8.20 5.22 -6.07
CA SER A 52 9.44 5.97 -6.29
C SER A 52 9.69 6.29 -7.77
N GLY A 53 9.19 5.47 -8.69
CA GLY A 53 9.27 5.70 -10.13
C GLY A 53 8.22 6.65 -10.70
N THR A 54 7.27 7.11 -9.89
CA THR A 54 6.14 7.96 -10.33
C THR A 54 6.09 9.24 -9.48
N PRO A 55 6.92 10.26 -9.77
CA PRO A 55 7.08 11.45 -8.91
C PRO A 55 5.84 12.36 -8.87
N TYR A 56 4.90 12.19 -9.81
CA TYR A 56 3.65 12.95 -9.90
C TYR A 56 2.54 12.39 -8.97
N ILE A 57 2.78 11.29 -8.25
CA ILE A 57 1.86 10.80 -7.22
C ILE A 57 2.51 10.75 -5.85
N LYS A 58 1.69 10.74 -4.80
CA LYS A 58 2.15 10.55 -3.41
C LYS A 58 1.87 9.12 -2.97
N GLY A 59 2.78 8.53 -2.20
CA GLY A 59 2.60 7.20 -1.60
C GLY A 59 2.36 7.25 -0.10
N LEU A 60 1.37 6.49 0.36
CA LEU A 60 1.20 6.12 1.76
C LEU A 60 1.36 4.61 1.91
N TYR A 61 1.90 4.16 3.04
CA TYR A 61 2.26 2.76 3.23
C TYR A 61 1.67 2.23 4.53
N TYR A 62 1.07 1.04 4.45
CA TYR A 62 0.67 0.33 5.66
C TYR A 62 1.89 -0.05 6.50
N PRO A 63 1.84 0.09 7.84
CA PRO A 63 2.98 -0.18 8.72
C PRO A 63 3.56 -1.58 8.49
N ILE A 64 4.83 -1.66 8.08
CA ILE A 64 5.43 -2.91 7.60
C ILE A 64 5.45 -4.02 8.68
N ASN A 65 5.62 -3.63 9.95
CA ASN A 65 5.65 -4.55 11.10
C ASN A 65 4.27 -5.05 11.52
N GLU A 66 3.20 -4.41 11.05
CA GLU A 66 1.83 -4.81 11.36
C GLU A 66 1.23 -5.73 10.29
N ARG A 67 1.83 -5.82 9.09
CA ARG A 67 1.26 -6.59 7.96
C ARG A 67 1.11 -8.07 8.27
N GLN A 68 2.14 -8.70 8.85
CA GLN A 68 2.13 -10.13 9.20
C GLN A 68 1.00 -10.49 10.18
N LYS A 69 0.54 -9.52 10.99
CA LYS A 69 -0.56 -9.67 11.96
C LYS A 69 -1.95 -9.52 11.32
N GLY A 70 -2.01 -9.38 10.00
CA GLY A 70 -3.21 -9.07 9.25
C GLY A 70 -3.44 -7.56 9.06
N ILE A 71 -4.15 -7.21 7.99
CA ILE A 71 -4.52 -5.83 7.70
C ILE A 71 -5.67 -5.41 8.62
N LYS A 72 -5.41 -4.38 9.43
CA LYS A 72 -6.35 -3.85 10.42
C LYS A 72 -7.17 -2.72 9.81
N LYS A 73 -8.49 -2.82 9.94
CA LYS A 73 -9.45 -1.80 9.46
C LYS A 73 -9.08 -0.39 9.90
N ASP A 74 -8.78 -0.20 11.19
CA ASP A 74 -8.53 1.14 11.74
C ASP A 74 -7.25 1.77 11.19
N GLU A 75 -6.21 0.97 10.93
CA GLU A 75 -4.98 1.45 10.28
C GLU A 75 -5.24 1.85 8.83
N VAL A 76 -6.05 1.08 8.09
CA VAL A 76 -6.48 1.46 6.74
C VAL A 76 -7.29 2.76 6.76
N ILE A 77 -8.22 2.93 7.71
CA ILE A 77 -8.99 4.17 7.86
C ILE A 77 -8.09 5.36 8.15
N LYS A 78 -7.06 5.20 9.01
CA LYS A 78 -6.08 6.27 9.27
C LYS A 78 -5.34 6.69 8.00
N LEU A 79 -4.89 5.72 7.18
CA LEU A 79 -4.23 6.00 5.91
C LEU A 79 -5.15 6.71 4.92
N ILE A 80 -6.41 6.29 4.81
CA ILE A 80 -7.40 6.96 3.95
C ILE A 80 -7.61 8.41 4.40
N ARG A 81 -7.77 8.63 5.71
CA ARG A 81 -7.90 10.00 6.26
C ARG A 81 -6.67 10.86 6.03
N GLN A 82 -5.47 10.27 6.07
CA GLN A 82 -4.23 10.96 5.71
C GLN A 82 -4.19 11.30 4.22
N ALA A 83 -4.59 10.37 3.35
CA ALA A 83 -4.68 10.60 1.91
C ALA A 83 -5.63 11.74 1.59
N SER A 84 -6.83 11.76 2.17
CA SER A 84 -7.81 12.83 1.94
C SER A 84 -7.29 14.23 2.27
N LYS A 85 -6.32 14.37 3.19
CA LYS A 85 -5.71 15.67 3.54
C LYS A 85 -4.60 16.10 2.59
N LEU A 86 -4.14 15.20 1.73
CA LEU A 86 -3.02 15.41 0.82
C LEU A 86 -3.45 15.62 -0.64
N ILE A 87 -4.75 15.37 -0.92
CA ILE A 87 -5.44 15.73 -2.16
C ILE A 87 -5.72 17.23 -2.08
N LEU A 88 -5.32 17.96 -3.11
CA LEU A 88 -5.55 19.40 -3.25
C LEU A 88 -6.87 19.66 -3.96
#